data_AF-I0GUY6-F1
#
_entry.id   AF-I0GUY6-F1
#
_cell.length_a   1.000
_cell.length_b   1.000
_cell.length_c   1.000
_cell.angle_alpha   90.00
_cell.angle_beta   90.00
_cell.angle_gamma   90.00
#
_symmetry.space_group_name_H-M   'P 1'
#
loop_
_entity.id
_entity.type
_entity.pdbx_description
1 polymer ?
#
loop_
_entity_poly.entity_id
_entity_poly.type
_entity_poly.pdbx_seq_one_letter_code
_entity_poly.pdbx_strand_id
1 'polypeptide(L)' 'MSKIIFIDVDGTLVDYDNVLPTSAVDVIRKARANGHKVYISTGRSRAEVYQEIWDISGA' A
#
# COMPACT_ATOMS: atom_id res chain seq x y z
N MET A 1 0.70 -12.53 -16.04
CA MET A 1 2.11 -12.55 -15.56
C MET A 1 2.16 -11.87 -14.20
N SER A 2 2.68 -12.53 -13.17
CA SER A 2 2.85 -11.91 -11.84
C SER A 2 3.94 -10.84 -11.87
N LYS A 3 3.77 -9.80 -11.04
CA LYS A 3 4.69 -8.67 -10.89
C LYS A 3 4.85 -8.34 -9.42
N ILE A 4 5.96 -7.73 -9.06
CA ILE A 4 6.18 -7.14 -7.74
C ILE A 4 6.07 -5.63 -7.89
N ILE A 5 5.28 -5.01 -7.04
CA ILE A 5 4.97 -3.58 -7.04
C ILE A 5 5.41 -3.02 -5.69
N PHE A 6 6.26 -2.00 -5.73
CA PHE A 6 6.67 -1.22 -4.56
C PHE A 6 6.00 0.14 -4.64
N ILE A 7 5.35 0.57 -3.56
CA ILE A 7 4.58 1.81 -3.51
C ILE A 7 5.08 2.65 -2.34
N ASP A 8 5.44 3.90 -2.59
CA ASP A 8 5.72 4.87 -1.54
C ASP A 8 4.44 5.22 -0.76
N VAL A 9 4.57 5.70 0.48
CA VAL A 9 3.43 6.00 1.33
C VAL A 9 3.03 7.46 1.22
N ASP A 10 3.86 8.36 1.72
CA ASP A 10 3.56 9.78 1.91
C ASP A 10 3.43 10.53 0.58
N GLY A 11 2.26 11.10 0.30
CA GLY A 11 1.98 11.80 -0.95
C GLY A 11 1.89 10.87 -2.18
N THR A 12 1.88 9.55 -1.97
CA THR A 12 1.74 8.54 -3.02
C THR A 12 0.55 7.60 -2.76
N LEU A 13 0.58 6.84 -1.66
CA LEU A 13 -0.50 5.95 -1.25
C LEU A 13 -1.53 6.66 -0.36
N VAL A 14 -1.04 7.51 0.55
CA VAL A 14 -1.86 8.39 1.38
C VAL A 14 -1.68 9.82 0.93
N ASP A 15 -2.72 10.64 1.09
CA ASP A 15 -2.61 12.07 0.82
C ASP A 15 -1.89 12.83 1.96
N TYR A 16 -1.80 14.15 1.83
CA TYR A 16 -1.12 15.00 2.81
C TYR A 16 -1.84 15.11 4.16
N ASP A 17 -3.12 14.70 4.23
CA ASP A 17 -3.89 14.59 5.46
C ASP A 17 -3.83 13.18 6.06
N ASN A 18 -2.94 12.32 5.54
CA ASN A 18 -2.78 10.91 5.90
C ASN A 18 -4.02 10.05 5.63
N VAL A 19 -4.89 10.46 4.72
CA VAL A 19 -6.05 9.67 4.35
C VAL A 19 -5.64 8.63 3.31
N LEU A 20 -5.93 7.36 3.60
CA LEU A 20 -5.83 6.26 2.64
C LEU A 20 -7.12 6.19 1.79
N PRO A 21 -7.06 6.49 0.48
CA PRO A 21 -8.26 6.47 -0.35
C PRO A 21 -8.81 5.06 -0.53
N THR A 22 -10.13 4.89 -0.46
CA THR A 22 -10.80 3.59 -0.67
C THR A 22 -10.52 3.01 -2.06
N SER A 23 -10.39 3.86 -3.08
CA SER A 23 -10.02 3.44 -4.44
C SER A 23 -8.63 2.79 -4.50
N ALA A 24 -7.66 3.28 -3.72
CA ALA A 24 -6.32 2.70 -3.66
C ALA A 24 -6.35 1.31 -3.02
N VAL A 25 -7.12 1.16 -1.94
CA VAL A 25 -7.37 -0.14 -1.27
C VAL A 25 -7.93 -1.16 -2.26
N ASP A 26 -8.97 -0.78 -3.03
CA ASP A 26 -9.64 -1.67 -3.98
C ASP A 26 -8.69 -2.12 -5.11
N VAL A 27 -7.91 -1.20 -5.67
CA VAL A 27 -6.94 -1.52 -6.73
C VAL A 27 -5.82 -2.42 -6.22
N ILE A 28 -5.30 -2.16 -5.01
CA ILE A 28 -4.25 -2.99 -4.40
C ILE A 28 -4.78 -4.41 -4.16
N ARG A 29 -5.98 -4.55 -3.59
CA ARG A 29 -6.62 -5.87 -3.40
C ARG A 29 -6.82 -6.59 -4.72
N LYS A 30 -7.29 -5.90 -5.75
CA LYS A 30 -7.46 -6.48 -7.10
C LYS A 30 -6.12 -6.90 -7.72
N ALA A 31 -5.07 -6.09 -7.58
CA ALA A 31 -3.74 -6.43 -8.06
C ALA A 31 -3.20 -7.70 -7.38
N ARG A 32 -3.40 -7.81 -6.06
CA ARG A 32 -3.03 -9.01 -5.29
C ARG A 32 -3.84 -10.23 -5.70
N ALA A 33 -5.15 -10.09 -5.88
CA ALA A 33 -6.02 -11.16 -6.38
C ALA A 33 -5.59 -11.65 -7.79
N ASN A 34 -5.05 -10.76 -8.61
CA ASN A 34 -4.46 -11.09 -9.92
C ASN A 34 -3.04 -11.71 -9.83
N GLY A 35 -2.57 -12.03 -8.63
CA GLY A 35 -1.30 -12.69 -8.38
C GLY A 35 -0.09 -11.74 -8.34
N HIS A 36 -0.30 -10.42 -8.30
CA HIS A 36 0.79 -9.47 -8.06
C HIS A 36 1.15 -9.41 -6.57
N LYS A 37 2.42 -9.17 -6.26
CA LYS A 37 2.86 -8.88 -4.90
C LYS A 37 2.98 -7.38 -4.73
N VAL A 38 2.34 -6.83 -3.70
CA VAL A 38 2.37 -5.40 -3.42
C VAL A 38 3.02 -5.20 -2.05
N TYR A 39 4.03 -4.34 -2.00
CA TYR A 39 4.76 -3.98 -0.79
C TYR A 39 4.85 -2.47 -0.68
N ILE A 40 4.77 -1.95 0.53
CA ILE A 40 5.09 -0.55 0.78
C ILE A 40 6.61 -0.35 0.83
N SER A 41 7.07 0.81 0.37
CA SER A 41 8.46 1.22 0.37
C SER A 41 8.52 2.64 0.92
N THR A 42 8.63 2.77 2.24
CA THR A 42 8.55 4.06 2.94
C THR A 42 9.78 4.29 3.82
N GLY A 43 10.10 5.56 4.05
CA GLY A 43 11.07 5.98 5.06
C GLY A 43 10.54 5.96 6.49
N ARG A 44 9.21 5.80 6.69
CA ARG A 44 8.60 5.67 8.02
C ARG A 44 9.17 4.47 8.75
N SER A 45 9.40 4.61 10.06
CA SER A 45 9.67 3.45 10.90
C SER A 45 8.43 2.56 10.98
N ARG A 46 8.62 1.27 11.33
CA ARG A 46 7.52 0.31 11.42
C ARG A 46 6.37 0.78 12.35
N ALA A 47 6.68 1.52 13.41
CA ALA A 47 5.69 2.03 14.37
C ALA A 47 4.89 3.23 13.83
N GLU A 48 5.38 3.92 12.80
CA GLU A 48 4.74 5.11 12.20
C GLU A 48 3.82 4.77 11.02
N VAL A 49 3.75 3.49 10.63
CA VAL A 49 2.86 3.01 9.59
C VAL A 49 1.57 2.51 10.23
N TYR A 50 0.44 3.14 9.86
CA TYR A 50 -0.89 2.76 10.34
C TYR A 50 -1.27 1.34 9.92
N GLN A 51 -2.02 0.64 10.78
CA GLN A 51 -2.37 -0.77 10.57
C GLN A 51 -3.11 -1.00 9.24
N GLU A 52 -3.98 -0.07 8.84
CA GLU A 52 -4.72 -0.15 7.58
C GLU A 52 -3.82 -0.21 6.33
N ILE A 53 -2.62 0.37 6.38
CA ILE A 53 -1.63 0.30 5.29
C ILE A 53 -0.98 -1.09 5.26
N TRP A 54 -0.68 -1.66 6.43
CA TRP A 54 -0.17 -3.03 6.53
C TRP A 54 -1.19 -4.04 6.01
N ASP A 55 -2.46 -3.88 6.37
CA ASP A 55 -3.55 -4.80 6.05
C ASP A 55 -3.78 -4.98 4.54
N ILE A 56 -3.41 -3.98 3.73
CA ILE A 56 -3.52 -4.03 2.27
C ILE A 56 -2.19 -4.41 1.58
N SER A 57 -1.08 -4.33 2.29
CA SER A 57 0.24 -4.69 1.80
C SER A 57 0.56 -6.17 2.10
N GLY A 58 1.60 -6.72 1.47
CA GLY A 58 1.96 -8.14 1.59
C GLY A 58 2.91 -8.49 2.72
N ALA A 59 3.11 -7.59 3.68
CA ALA A 59 4.02 -7.74 4.80
C ALA A 59 3.33 -7.34 6.10
#